data_AF-A0A0M9A4D6-F1
#
_entry.id   AF-A0A0M9A4D6-F1
#
_cell.length_a   1.000
_cell.length_b   1.000
_cell.length_c   1.000
_cell.angle_alpha   90.00
_cell.angle_beta   90.00
_cell.angle_gamma   90.00
#
_symmetry.space_group_name_H-M   'P 1'
#
loop_
_entity.id
_entity.type
_entity.pdbx_description
1 polymer ?
#
loop_
_entity_poly.entity_id
_entity_poly.type
_entity_poly.pdbx_seq_one_letter_code
_entity_poly.pdbx_strand_id
1 'polypeptide(L)'
;VEAPPKLGPTLAWQSCQVSDFSNIRLYISQLKNEIQTLKRKWRPPKIDMPSIDDEKGWIKFCSGNETEGARVLPTLDVIFSLNQPMIEQILEYLVEYIERLEKIEYKLGQWLYALLVVLEMPLIPETCSCLRSLARTCSVMRAKSTKLEVHEIGALNLFICLVARYFRQLDLADDF
;
A
#
# COMPACT_ATOMS: atom_id res chain seq x y z
N VAL A 1 -15.43 -9.63 9.40
CA VAL A 1 -16.67 -9.46 8.60
C VAL A 1 -16.39 -10.13 7.28
N GLU A 2 -17.15 -11.15 6.91
CA GLU A 2 -16.93 -11.87 5.65
C GLU A 2 -17.48 -11.06 4.47
N ALA A 3 -16.86 -11.20 3.29
CA ALA A 3 -17.37 -10.61 2.06
C ALA A 3 -18.79 -11.14 1.78
N PRO A 4 -19.74 -10.30 1.32
CA PRO A 4 -20.95 -10.81 0.70
C PRO A 4 -20.57 -11.76 -0.44
N PRO A 5 -21.28 -12.90 -0.64
CA PRO A 5 -20.83 -14.00 -1.51
C PRO A 5 -20.66 -13.64 -3.00
N LYS A 6 -21.07 -12.44 -3.42
CA LYS A 6 -20.90 -11.91 -4.78
C LYS A 6 -19.73 -10.95 -4.96
N LEU A 7 -19.06 -10.56 -3.87
CA LEU A 7 -18.02 -9.52 -3.85
C LEU A 7 -16.63 -10.05 -3.48
N GLY A 8 -16.54 -11.30 -3.03
CA GLY A 8 -15.27 -11.97 -2.72
C GLY A 8 -14.50 -12.36 -3.99
N PRO A 9 -13.16 -12.24 -4.01
CA PRO A 9 -12.35 -12.68 -5.13
C PRO A 9 -12.18 -14.21 -5.13
N THR A 10 -12.07 -14.82 -6.31
CA THR A 10 -11.82 -16.27 -6.42
C THR A 10 -10.39 -16.64 -5.99
N LEU A 11 -10.18 -17.88 -5.51
CA LEU A 11 -8.83 -18.39 -5.20
C LEU A 11 -7.83 -18.25 -6.34
N ALA A 12 -8.28 -18.49 -7.57
CA ALA A 12 -7.43 -18.36 -8.76
C ALA A 12 -7.00 -16.90 -8.97
N TRP A 13 -7.92 -15.94 -8.80
CA TRP A 13 -7.60 -14.51 -8.85
C TRP A 13 -6.62 -14.14 -7.74
N GLN A 14 -6.89 -14.56 -6.49
CA GLN A 14 -6.02 -14.28 -5.34
C GLN A 14 -4.60 -14.80 -5.57
N SER A 15 -4.45 -16.03 -6.05
CA SER A 15 -3.14 -16.64 -6.34
C SER A 15 -2.39 -15.90 -7.45
N CYS A 16 -3.11 -15.45 -8.49
CA CYS A 16 -2.55 -14.63 -9.55
C CYS A 16 -2.01 -13.30 -9.01
N GLN A 17 -2.81 -12.59 -8.20
CA GLN A 17 -2.40 -11.30 -7.61
C GLN A 17 -1.17 -11.43 -6.70
N VAL A 18 -1.10 -12.48 -5.87
CA VAL A 18 0.06 -12.74 -5.00
C VAL A 18 1.32 -13.02 -5.83
N SER A 19 1.18 -13.80 -6.91
CA SER A 19 2.29 -14.08 -7.84
C SER A 19 2.79 -12.81 -8.53
N ASP A 20 1.87 -12.02 -9.10
CA ASP A 20 2.20 -10.76 -9.77
C ASP A 20 2.87 -9.78 -8.82
N PHE A 21 2.35 -9.64 -7.61
CA PHE A 21 2.94 -8.81 -6.57
C PHE A 21 4.36 -9.27 -6.20
N SER A 22 4.57 -10.59 -6.08
CA SER A 22 5.90 -11.13 -5.81
C SER A 22 6.89 -10.81 -6.95
N ASN A 23 6.46 -10.91 -8.20
CA ASN A 23 7.27 -10.57 -9.37
C ASN A 23 7.63 -9.08 -9.40
N ILE A 24 6.66 -8.20 -9.11
CA ILE A 24 6.88 -6.76 -9.03
C ILE A 24 7.88 -6.43 -7.92
N ARG A 25 7.75 -7.04 -6.74
CA ARG A 25 8.70 -6.84 -5.64
C ARG A 25 10.11 -7.28 -6.00
N LEU A 26 10.25 -8.43 -6.66
CA LEU A 26 11.55 -8.91 -7.14
C LEU A 26 12.16 -7.93 -8.15
N TYR A 27 11.37 -7.50 -9.14
CA TYR A 27 11.80 -6.55 -10.17
C TYR A 27 12.24 -5.21 -9.58
N ILE A 28 11.44 -4.63 -8.67
CA ILE A 28 11.77 -3.37 -8.00
C ILE A 28 13.02 -3.51 -7.12
N SER A 29 13.18 -4.64 -6.41
CA SER A 29 14.39 -4.91 -5.63
C SER A 29 15.63 -4.99 -6.51
N GLN A 30 15.54 -5.66 -7.67
CA GLN A 30 16.62 -5.73 -8.66
C GLN A 30 16.97 -4.33 -9.19
N LEU A 31 15.97 -3.54 -9.57
CA LEU A 31 16.18 -2.15 -10.03
C LEU A 31 16.86 -1.29 -8.95
N LYS A 32 16.41 -1.36 -7.70
CA LYS A 32 17.01 -0.63 -6.57
C LYS A 32 18.49 -1.01 -6.42
N ASN A 33 18.80 -2.31 -6.47
CA ASN A 33 20.17 -2.82 -6.38
C ASN A 33 21.03 -2.38 -7.58
N GLU A 34 20.53 -2.46 -8.81
CA GLU A 34 21.24 -2.00 -10.00
C GLU A 34 21.58 -0.51 -9.93
N ILE A 35 20.63 0.32 -9.50
CA ILE A 35 20.83 1.77 -9.35
C ILE A 35 21.91 2.06 -8.30
N GLN A 36 21.89 1.35 -7.17
CA GLN A 36 22.86 1.52 -6.09
C GLN A 36 24.26 1.00 -6.47
N THR A 37 24.34 -0.14 -7.17
CA THR A 37 25.62 -0.81 -7.50
C THR A 37 26.31 -0.23 -8.72
N LEU A 38 25.58 0.18 -9.76
CA LEU A 38 26.16 0.62 -11.03
C LEU A 38 26.78 2.03 -11.00
N LYS A 39 26.83 2.70 -9.84
CA LYS A 39 27.34 4.08 -9.68
C LYS A 39 26.82 5.06 -10.73
N ARG A 40 25.67 4.78 -11.36
CA ARG A 40 24.90 5.83 -12.02
C ARG A 40 24.66 6.85 -10.92
N LYS A 41 24.96 8.12 -11.17
CA LYS A 41 24.73 9.21 -10.23
C LYS A 41 23.22 9.38 -10.05
N TRP A 42 22.53 8.37 -9.53
CA TRP A 42 21.18 8.53 -9.05
C TRP A 42 21.29 9.48 -7.89
N ARG A 43 20.87 10.71 -8.16
CA ARG A 43 20.70 11.73 -7.14
C ARG A 43 19.25 11.62 -6.78
N PRO A 44 18.92 11.47 -5.47
CA PRO A 44 17.55 11.57 -5.07
C PRO A 44 17.00 12.88 -5.64
N PRO A 45 15.84 12.84 -6.32
CA PRO A 45 15.21 14.06 -6.81
C PRO A 45 15.05 15.04 -5.64
N LYS A 46 15.13 16.35 -5.93
CA LYS A 46 14.80 17.37 -4.94
C LYS A 46 13.29 17.34 -4.73
N ILE A 47 12.85 16.45 -3.85
CA ILE A 47 11.47 16.35 -3.39
C ILE A 47 11.48 16.93 -1.98
N ASP A 48 10.67 17.95 -1.77
CA ASP A 48 10.41 18.47 -0.44
C ASP A 48 9.51 17.48 0.29
N MET A 49 10.15 16.51 0.96
CA MET A 49 9.46 15.51 1.77
C MET A 49 9.14 16.09 3.15
N PRO A 50 7.95 15.79 3.70
CA PRO A 50 7.64 16.13 5.09
C PRO A 50 8.63 15.49 6.07
N SER A 51 8.68 16.03 7.28
CA SER A 51 9.37 15.36 8.39
C SER A 51 8.73 14.01 8.66
N ILE A 52 9.50 13.02 9.14
CA ILE A 52 8.97 11.70 9.49
C ILE A 52 7.84 11.78 10.52
N ASP A 53 7.88 12.76 11.43
CA ASP A 53 6.86 12.97 12.47
C ASP A 53 5.65 13.81 11.99
N ASP A 54 5.66 14.30 10.75
CA ASP A 54 4.58 15.13 10.20
C ASP A 54 3.51 14.27 9.52
N GLU A 55 2.68 13.61 10.33
CA GLU A 55 1.54 12.79 9.89
C GLU A 55 0.67 13.51 8.85
N LYS A 56 0.27 14.76 9.15
CA LYS A 56 -0.61 15.54 8.27
C LYS A 56 0.08 15.90 6.95
N GLY A 57 1.37 16.21 7.01
CA GLY A 57 2.21 16.43 5.83
C GLY A 57 2.24 15.20 4.92
N TRP A 58 2.48 14.01 5.48
CA TRP A 58 2.52 12.76 4.71
C TRP A 58 1.16 12.37 4.12
N ILE A 59 0.08 12.48 4.89
CA ILE A 59 -1.28 12.23 4.38
C ILE A 59 -1.57 13.15 3.19
N LYS A 60 -1.22 14.43 3.30
CA LYS A 60 -1.43 15.41 2.23
C LYS A 60 -0.54 15.15 1.01
N PHE A 61 0.71 14.76 1.25
CA PHE A 61 1.67 14.37 0.22
C PHE A 61 1.16 13.18 -0.60
N CYS A 62 0.67 12.12 0.07
CA CYS A 62 0.15 10.92 -0.58
C CYS A 62 -1.25 11.13 -1.22
N SER A 63 -2.08 12.00 -0.65
CA SER A 63 -3.41 12.29 -1.21
C SER A 63 -3.35 13.23 -2.43
N GLY A 64 -2.24 13.94 -2.61
CA GLY A 64 -2.01 14.80 -3.77
C GLY A 64 -2.92 16.03 -3.83
N ASN A 65 -3.22 16.63 -2.66
CA ASN A 65 -4.00 17.87 -2.57
C ASN A 65 -3.14 19.09 -2.92
N GLU A 66 -3.66 19.91 -3.84
CA GLU A 66 -2.98 20.89 -4.70
C GLU A 66 -2.39 22.15 -4.04
N THR A 67 -1.94 22.12 -2.79
CA THR A 67 -1.26 23.31 -2.26
C THR A 67 0.20 23.30 -2.69
N GLU A 68 0.41 23.95 -3.83
CA GLU A 68 1.68 24.50 -4.32
C GLU A 68 2.73 23.49 -4.83
N GLY A 69 2.60 23.16 -6.11
CA GLY A 69 3.73 22.70 -6.93
C GLY A 69 3.95 21.20 -6.96
N ALA A 70 3.41 20.58 -8.02
CA ALA A 70 3.56 19.18 -8.42
C ALA A 70 2.73 18.15 -7.63
N ARG A 71 1.85 17.46 -8.36
CA ARG A 71 1.19 16.23 -7.90
C ARG A 71 2.28 15.17 -7.72
N VAL A 72 2.61 14.81 -6.49
CA VAL A 72 3.62 13.78 -6.23
C VAL A 72 2.95 12.41 -6.28
N LEU A 73 3.24 11.68 -7.36
CA LEU A 73 2.88 10.27 -7.51
C LEU A 73 3.96 9.38 -6.87
N PRO A 74 3.64 8.14 -6.48
CA PRO A 74 4.64 7.19 -5.98
C PRO A 74 5.52 6.68 -7.13
N THR A 75 6.39 7.54 -7.66
CA THR A 75 7.37 7.15 -8.67
C THR A 75 8.51 6.39 -8.02
N LEU A 76 9.24 5.59 -8.81
CA LEU A 76 10.40 4.85 -8.31
C LEU A 76 11.44 5.78 -7.68
N ASP A 77 11.64 6.98 -8.22
CA ASP A 77 12.58 7.94 -7.63
C ASP A 77 12.14 8.39 -6.23
N VAL A 78 10.85 8.65 -6.01
CA VAL A 78 10.33 9.03 -4.68
C VAL A 78 10.46 7.85 -3.72
N ILE A 79 10.00 6.68 -4.16
CA ILE A 79 9.98 5.46 -3.35
C ILE A 79 11.39 5.01 -2.97
N PHE A 80 12.37 5.11 -3.87
CA PHE A 80 13.77 4.76 -3.59
C PHE A 80 14.49 5.77 -2.69
N SER A 81 13.97 6.98 -2.53
CA SER A 81 14.48 7.92 -1.52
C SER A 81 13.95 7.67 -0.10
N LEU A 82 12.93 6.82 0.07
CA LEU A 82 12.42 6.44 1.39
C LEU A 82 13.29 5.31 1.98
N ASN A 83 13.60 5.43 3.28
CA ASN A 83 14.19 4.33 4.04
C ASN A 83 13.09 3.47 4.70
N GLN A 84 13.47 2.31 5.22
CA GLN A 84 12.52 1.37 5.81
C GLN A 84 11.70 1.97 6.97
N PRO A 85 12.30 2.68 7.96
CA PRO A 85 11.51 3.35 9.01
C PRO A 85 10.49 4.36 8.48
N MET A 86 10.85 5.14 7.45
CA MET A 86 9.91 6.06 6.81
C MET A 86 8.78 5.31 6.11
N ILE A 87 9.07 4.22 5.39
CA ILE A 87 8.04 3.40 4.72
C ILE A 87 7.04 2.87 5.75
N GLU A 88 7.53 2.34 6.87
CA GLU A 88 6.70 1.81 7.96
C GLU A 88 5.85 2.91 8.61
N GLN A 89 6.44 4.07 8.92
CA GLN A 89 5.73 5.19 9.53
C GLN A 89 4.67 5.79 8.61
N ILE A 90 5.01 6.00 7.33
CA ILE A 90 4.07 6.52 6.35
C ILE A 90 2.92 5.53 6.18
N LEU A 91 3.22 4.23 6.09
CA LEU A 91 2.20 3.19 5.99
C LEU A 91 1.22 3.26 7.16
N GLU A 92 1.73 3.40 8.39
CA GLU A 92 0.91 3.58 9.59
C GLU A 92 -0.01 4.79 9.49
N TYR A 93 0.53 5.97 9.16
CA TYR A 93 -0.26 7.19 8.97
C TYR A 93 -1.34 7.04 7.91
N LEU A 94 -1.05 6.40 6.78
CA LEU A 94 -2.03 6.20 5.73
C LEU A 94 -3.13 5.23 6.17
N VAL A 95 -2.79 4.17 6.90
CA VAL A 95 -3.78 3.20 7.40
C VAL A 95 -4.71 3.85 8.44
N GLU A 96 -4.17 4.59 9.40
CA GLU A 96 -4.97 5.34 10.38
C GLU A 96 -5.86 6.40 9.72
N TYR A 97 -5.38 7.01 8.64
CA TYR A 97 -6.19 7.94 7.85
C TYR A 97 -7.32 7.23 7.12
N ILE A 98 -7.04 6.10 6.46
CA ILE A 98 -8.03 5.27 5.74
C ILE A 98 -9.13 4.78 6.67
N GLU A 99 -8.82 4.45 7.92
CA GLU A 99 -9.80 4.05 8.94
C GLU A 99 -10.90 5.10 9.18
N ARG A 100 -10.58 6.38 8.96
CA ARG A 100 -11.50 7.51 9.14
C ARG A 100 -12.29 7.85 7.86
N LEU A 101 -11.93 7.25 6.73
CA LEU A 101 -12.59 7.48 5.44
C LEU A 101 -13.74 6.49 5.22
N GLU A 102 -14.68 6.86 4.36
CA GLU A 102 -15.71 5.94 3.88
C GLU A 102 -15.21 5.06 2.71
N LYS A 103 -14.22 5.56 1.96
CA LYS A 103 -13.65 4.90 0.78
C LYS A 103 -12.17 5.23 0.61
N ILE A 104 -11.43 4.33 -0.03
CA ILE A 104 -10.04 4.57 -0.41
C ILE A 104 -10.00 5.32 -1.73
N GLU A 105 -9.47 6.54 -1.71
CA GLU A 105 -9.22 7.28 -2.94
C GLU A 105 -8.15 6.59 -3.80
N TYR A 106 -8.33 6.63 -5.12
CA TYR A 106 -7.45 5.93 -6.05
C TYR A 106 -5.96 6.27 -5.85
N LYS A 107 -5.63 7.55 -5.65
CA LYS A 107 -4.24 8.02 -5.40
C LYS A 107 -3.66 7.46 -4.11
N LEU A 108 -4.47 7.44 -3.05
CA LEU A 108 -4.07 6.89 -1.75
C LEU A 108 -3.82 5.38 -1.87
N GLY A 109 -4.65 4.68 -2.65
CA GLY A 109 -4.45 3.28 -2.99
C GLY A 109 -3.15 3.02 -3.78
N GLN A 110 -2.77 3.91 -4.70
CA GLN A 110 -1.47 3.80 -5.41
C GLN A 110 -0.29 3.93 -4.44
N TRP A 111 -0.33 4.89 -3.54
CA TRP A 111 0.70 5.08 -2.50
C TRP A 111 0.78 3.87 -1.58
N LEU A 112 -0.37 3.40 -1.09
CA LEU A 112 -0.45 2.23 -0.25
C LEU A 112 0.16 1.00 -0.93
N TYR A 113 -0.23 0.73 -2.19
CA TYR A 113 0.33 -0.38 -2.96
C TYR A 113 1.84 -0.22 -3.17
N ALA A 114 2.32 0.96 -3.54
CA ALA A 114 3.74 1.22 -3.74
C ALA A 114 4.57 0.99 -2.45
N LEU A 115 4.07 1.45 -1.30
CA LEU A 115 4.70 1.21 0.00
C LEU A 115 4.73 -0.29 0.33
N LEU A 116 3.64 -1.02 0.10
CA LEU A 116 3.61 -2.48 0.28
C LEU A 116 4.61 -3.19 -0.62
N VAL A 117 4.85 -2.71 -1.84
CA VAL A 117 5.84 -3.31 -2.75
C VAL A 117 7.26 -3.14 -2.19
N VAL A 118 7.61 -1.99 -1.64
CA VAL A 118 8.97 -1.75 -1.13
C VAL A 118 9.19 -2.09 0.33
N LEU A 119 8.13 -2.40 1.07
CA LEU A 119 8.21 -2.80 2.48
C LEU A 119 9.09 -4.04 2.66
N GLU A 120 10.23 -3.90 3.33
CA GLU A 120 11.20 -5.00 3.49
C GLU A 120 10.69 -6.11 4.44
N MET A 121 11.26 -7.30 4.32
CA MET A 121 10.95 -8.46 5.20
C MET A 121 12.23 -8.92 5.90
N PRO A 122 12.17 -9.42 7.16
CA PRO A 122 10.98 -9.75 7.94
C PRO A 122 10.25 -8.53 8.52
N LEU A 123 8.93 -8.61 8.60
CA LEU A 123 8.10 -7.54 9.19
C LEU A 123 8.24 -7.52 10.71
N ILE A 124 8.33 -6.31 11.28
CA ILE A 124 8.24 -6.13 12.73
C ILE A 124 6.78 -6.30 13.21
N PRO A 125 6.55 -6.63 14.50
CA PRO A 125 5.21 -6.84 15.05
C PRO A 125 4.25 -5.66 14.85
N GLU A 126 4.76 -4.44 14.92
CA GLU A 126 4.02 -3.18 14.78
C GLU A 126 3.49 -3.06 13.35
N THR A 127 4.35 -3.20 12.35
CA THR A 127 3.96 -3.23 10.94
C THR A 127 2.99 -4.37 10.66
N CYS A 128 3.16 -5.53 11.31
CA CYS A 128 2.19 -6.61 11.18
C CYS A 128 0.81 -6.16 11.69
N SER A 129 0.74 -5.52 12.86
CA SER A 129 -0.51 -4.98 13.40
C SER A 129 -1.14 -3.95 12.45
N CYS A 130 -0.34 -3.04 11.90
CA CYS A 130 -0.79 -2.04 10.92
C CYS A 130 -1.42 -2.69 9.67
N LEU A 131 -0.77 -3.71 9.09
CA LEU A 131 -1.32 -4.44 7.95
C LEU A 131 -2.64 -5.16 8.30
N ARG A 132 -2.76 -5.72 9.51
CA ARG A 132 -4.01 -6.33 9.97
C ARG A 132 -5.13 -5.31 10.05
N SER A 133 -4.85 -4.14 10.62
CA SER A 133 -5.79 -3.03 10.69
C SER A 133 -6.24 -2.60 9.29
N LEU A 134 -5.31 -2.46 8.35
CA LEU A 134 -5.63 -2.18 6.95
C LEU A 134 -6.61 -3.21 6.35
N ALA A 135 -6.32 -4.51 6.48
CA ALA A 135 -7.19 -5.55 5.92
C ALA A 135 -8.58 -5.55 6.57
N ARG A 136 -8.66 -5.35 7.89
CA ARG A 136 -9.94 -5.23 8.61
C ARG A 136 -10.75 -4.03 8.09
N THR A 137 -10.10 -2.88 7.93
CA THR A 137 -10.72 -1.66 7.42
C THR A 137 -11.21 -1.84 6.00
N CYS A 138 -10.40 -2.46 5.12
CA CYS A 138 -10.81 -2.78 3.76
C CYS A 138 -12.03 -3.72 3.74
N SER A 139 -12.05 -4.72 4.62
CA SER A 139 -13.16 -5.66 4.74
C SER A 139 -14.44 -4.97 5.22
N VAL A 140 -14.35 -4.07 6.20
CA VAL A 140 -15.49 -3.27 6.70
C VAL A 140 -16.01 -2.33 5.61
N MET A 141 -15.14 -1.66 4.85
CA MET A 141 -15.54 -0.83 3.70
C MET A 141 -16.26 -1.66 2.64
N ARG A 142 -15.71 -2.85 2.33
CA ARG A 142 -16.32 -3.79 1.38
C ARG A 142 -17.69 -4.28 1.86
N ALA A 143 -17.87 -4.53 3.16
CA ALA A 143 -19.16 -4.95 3.70
C ALA A 143 -20.22 -3.83 3.64
N LYS A 144 -19.79 -2.56 3.73
CA LYS A 144 -20.63 -1.36 3.60
C LYS A 144 -20.91 -0.96 2.14
N SER A 145 -20.52 -1.77 1.15
CA SER A 145 -20.46 -1.45 -0.30
C SER A 145 -21.80 -1.24 -1.04
N THR A 146 -22.83 -0.65 -0.44
CA THR A 146 -24.04 -0.29 -1.20
C THR A 146 -23.82 0.80 -2.25
N LYS A 147 -22.65 1.48 -2.23
CA LYS A 147 -22.30 2.61 -3.11
C LYS A 147 -20.95 2.49 -3.82
N LEU A 148 -20.22 1.37 -3.68
CA LEU A 148 -18.86 1.25 -4.23
C LEU A 148 -18.89 0.67 -5.64
N GLU A 149 -18.04 1.23 -6.50
CA GLU A 149 -17.82 0.79 -7.87
C GLU A 149 -16.98 -0.49 -7.94
N VAL A 150 -17.06 -1.22 -9.06
CA VAL A 150 -16.34 -2.50 -9.26
C VAL A 150 -14.82 -2.36 -9.03
N HIS A 151 -14.23 -1.24 -9.46
CA HIS A 151 -12.80 -1.00 -9.31
C HIS A 151 -12.39 -0.72 -7.86
N GLU A 152 -13.26 -0.07 -7.07
CA GLU A 152 -13.03 0.19 -5.64
C GLU A 152 -13.06 -1.12 -4.86
N ILE A 153 -14.05 -1.98 -5.15
CA ILE A 153 -14.15 -3.33 -4.57
C ILE A 153 -12.93 -4.17 -4.94
N GLY A 154 -12.47 -4.08 -6.19
CA GLY A 154 -11.24 -4.75 -6.65
C GLY A 154 -10.00 -4.32 -5.87
N ALA A 155 -9.85 -3.03 -5.58
CA ALA A 155 -8.74 -2.51 -4.77
C ALA A 155 -8.80 -3.01 -3.33
N LEU A 156 -9.99 -3.01 -2.70
CA LEU A 156 -10.18 -3.56 -1.35
C LEU A 156 -9.82 -5.05 -1.29
N ASN A 157 -10.30 -5.83 -2.27
CA ASN A 157 -9.99 -7.25 -2.40
C ASN A 157 -8.49 -7.50 -2.58
N LEU A 158 -7.80 -6.65 -3.35
CA LEU A 158 -6.37 -6.74 -3.54
C LEU A 158 -5.61 -6.54 -2.23
N PHE A 159 -5.90 -5.48 -1.47
CA PHE A 159 -5.21 -5.22 -0.20
C PHE A 159 -5.44 -6.32 0.82
N ILE A 160 -6.69 -6.80 0.98
CA ILE A 160 -7.00 -7.93 1.86
C ILE A 160 -6.22 -9.17 1.43
N CYS A 161 -6.19 -9.47 0.13
CA CYS A 161 -5.48 -10.62 -0.42
C CYS A 161 -3.97 -10.56 -0.14
N LEU A 162 -3.33 -9.41 -0.39
CA LEU A 162 -1.90 -9.24 -0.17
C LEU A 162 -1.54 -9.37 1.31
N VAL A 163 -2.30 -8.73 2.21
CA VAL A 163 -2.08 -8.83 3.66
C VAL A 163 -2.21 -10.28 4.13
N ALA A 164 -3.31 -10.94 3.75
CA ALA A 164 -3.60 -12.28 4.22
C ALA A 164 -2.66 -13.34 3.63
N ARG A 165 -2.44 -13.32 2.32
CA ARG A 165 -1.71 -14.40 1.61
C ARG A 165 -0.23 -14.10 1.37
N TYR A 166 0.11 -12.87 0.98
CA TYR A 166 1.52 -12.54 0.70
C TYR A 166 2.29 -12.30 2.00
N PHE A 167 1.78 -11.43 2.88
CA PHE A 167 2.39 -11.15 4.18
C PHE A 167 2.02 -12.18 5.26
N ARG A 168 1.28 -13.24 4.87
CA ARG A 168 0.93 -14.42 5.68
C ARG A 168 0.20 -14.10 6.98
N GLN A 169 -0.60 -13.04 6.98
CA GLN A 169 -1.52 -12.73 8.09
C GLN A 169 -2.82 -13.51 7.89
N LEU A 170 -2.69 -14.83 7.97
CA LEU A 170 -3.74 -15.79 7.60
C LEU A 170 -4.98 -15.71 8.49
N ASP A 171 -4.93 -14.99 9.61
CA ASP A 171 -6.11 -14.70 10.46
C ASP A 171 -7.14 -13.78 9.78
N LEU A 172 -6.83 -13.25 8.59
CA LEU A 172 -7.64 -12.27 7.84
C LEU A 172 -7.98 -12.69 6.41
N ALA A 173 -7.64 -13.91 6.00
CA ALA A 173 -7.96 -14.38 4.65
C ALA A 173 -9.48 -14.49 4.47
N ASP A 174 -9.99 -13.99 3.33
CA ASP A 174 -11.32 -14.38 2.89
C ASP A 174 -11.25 -15.86 2.45
N ASP A 175 -11.91 -16.74 3.22
CA ASP A 175 -12.01 -18.18 2.95
C ASP A 175 -12.97 -18.45 1.77
N PHE A 176 -12.60 -18.03 0.55
CA PHE A 176 -13.35 -18.36 -0.67
C PHE A 176 -12.45 -18.63 -1.87
#